data_AF-A0A8S8ZV01-F1
#
_entry.id   AF-A0A8S8ZV01-F1
#
_cell.length_a   1.000
_cell.length_b   1.000
_cell.length_c   1.000
_cell.angle_alpha   90.00
_cell.angle_beta   90.00
_cell.angle_gamma   90.00
#
_symmetry.space_group_name_H-M   'P 1'
#
loop_
_entity.id
_entity.type
_entity.pdbx_description
1 polymer ?
#
loop_
_entity_poly.entity_id
_entity_poly.type
_entity_poly.pdbx_seq_one_letter_code
_entity_poly.pdbx_strand_id
1 'polypeptide(L)'
;MKSIHHPLPLLLQTLTILFLLPSSSLASSKTLLLPSTSFNPSSTFNTYWSLNYPWGTDHNGAARMSPSQVSTSSSSDGGTSSTLTLTARRVTGQKPATHGGKQIPIKYLSGAIHAKQHFTITSPSSPSSSSSVSGYDFSAEFRAPVAKGTWPAFWLTAVNGWPPEIDMAEWKGSGKISFNTFNTSSQVMARDVAYRSENGNDWHKVLCEVRRDGRNGGKDVEVRFWMDGKLVVTQWGRGIINLQMEGSSGSPGPEVDTLYQVRNLEVWGYGD
;
A
#
# COMPACT_ATOMS: atom_id res chain seq x y z
N MET A 1 32.07 -85.63 37.94
CA MET A 1 31.59 -84.72 36.87
C MET A 1 30.07 -84.77 36.80
N LYS A 2 29.39 -83.62 36.89
CA LYS A 2 28.01 -83.39 36.43
C LYS A 2 27.80 -81.86 36.47
N SER A 3 27.71 -81.22 35.30
CA SER A 3 27.40 -79.79 35.21
C SER A 3 25.88 -79.61 35.18
N ILE A 4 25.36 -78.62 35.91
CA ILE A 4 24.01 -78.10 35.73
C ILE A 4 24.15 -76.57 35.77
N HIS A 5 23.76 -75.91 34.68
CA HIS A 5 23.91 -74.46 34.52
C HIS A 5 22.66 -73.73 35.05
N HIS A 6 22.86 -72.61 35.74
CA HIS A 6 21.78 -71.64 35.97
C HIS A 6 21.50 -70.84 34.68
N PRO A 7 20.23 -70.69 34.24
CA PRO A 7 19.89 -69.78 33.17
C PRO A 7 19.89 -68.34 33.68
N LEU A 8 20.55 -67.43 32.96
CA LEU A 8 20.48 -66.00 33.20
C LEU A 8 19.26 -65.42 32.44
N PRO A 9 18.34 -64.68 33.09
CA PRO A 9 17.22 -64.07 32.38
C PRO A 9 17.70 -62.90 31.50
N LEU A 10 17.45 -62.99 30.20
CA LEU A 10 17.83 -61.96 29.23
C LEU A 10 16.90 -60.75 29.36
N LEU A 11 17.41 -59.64 29.89
CA LEU A 11 16.63 -58.41 30.06
C LEU A 11 16.46 -57.68 28.71
N LEU A 12 15.30 -57.86 28.07
CA LEU A 12 15.02 -57.29 26.76
C LEU A 12 14.73 -55.78 26.84
N GLN A 13 15.78 -54.96 26.70
CA GLN A 13 15.64 -53.50 26.62
C GLN A 13 14.98 -53.09 25.30
N THR A 14 13.70 -52.70 25.35
CA THR A 14 12.98 -52.14 24.21
C THR A 14 13.45 -50.72 23.92
N LEU A 15 14.41 -50.57 23.00
CA LEU A 15 14.89 -49.28 22.53
C LEU A 15 13.79 -48.55 21.73
N THR A 16 13.05 -47.65 22.38
CA THR A 16 12.08 -46.78 21.72
C THR A 16 12.81 -45.72 20.88
N ILE A 17 13.01 -46.00 19.60
CA ILE A 17 13.54 -45.01 18.64
C ILE A 17 12.47 -43.96 18.39
N LEU A 18 12.58 -42.84 19.11
CA LEU A 18 11.74 -41.67 18.89
C LEU A 18 12.14 -41.01 17.56
N PHE A 19 11.39 -41.31 16.49
CA PHE A 19 11.55 -40.62 15.21
C PHE A 19 11.17 -39.14 15.36
N LEU A 20 12.19 -38.30 15.55
CA LEU A 20 12.12 -36.85 15.39
C LEU A 20 11.86 -36.55 13.91
N LEU A 21 10.58 -36.59 13.52
CA LEU A 21 10.13 -36.05 12.24
C LEU A 21 10.55 -34.57 12.19
N PRO A 22 11.28 -34.14 11.14
CA PRO A 22 11.61 -32.73 11.01
C PRO A 22 10.30 -31.94 10.91
N SER A 23 10.11 -30.99 11.83
CA SER A 23 8.96 -30.09 11.78
C SER A 23 9.11 -29.15 10.60
N SER A 24 8.62 -29.58 9.43
CA SER A 24 8.52 -28.76 8.23
C SER A 24 7.70 -27.51 8.53
N SER A 25 8.37 -26.41 8.81
CA SER A 25 7.75 -25.10 8.89
C SER A 25 7.13 -24.81 7.53
N LEU A 26 5.79 -24.78 7.46
CA LEU A 26 5.09 -24.31 6.28
C LEU A 26 5.53 -22.87 6.03
N ALA A 27 6.32 -22.67 4.98
CA ALA A 27 6.71 -21.34 4.54
C ALA A 27 5.47 -20.65 4.01
N SER A 28 5.05 -19.55 4.67
CA SER A 28 3.90 -18.75 4.24
C SER A 28 4.03 -18.41 2.76
N SER A 29 3.00 -18.73 1.97
CA SER A 29 3.03 -18.54 0.52
C SER A 29 3.07 -17.05 0.21
N LYS A 30 4.12 -16.63 -0.52
CA LYS A 30 4.35 -15.22 -0.86
C LYS A 30 4.03 -14.98 -2.34
N THR A 31 2.82 -14.52 -2.62
CA THR A 31 2.34 -14.29 -4.00
C THR A 31 2.59 -12.84 -4.44
N LEU A 32 3.20 -12.65 -5.61
CA LEU A 32 3.30 -11.33 -6.24
C LEU A 32 1.97 -11.00 -6.94
N LEU A 33 1.28 -9.96 -6.46
CA LEU A 33 -0.06 -9.57 -6.93
C LEU A 33 -0.02 -8.36 -7.88
N LEU A 34 0.87 -7.40 -7.60
CA LEU A 34 1.22 -6.32 -8.51
C LEU A 34 2.74 -6.32 -8.70
N PRO A 35 3.27 -6.56 -9.92
CA PRO A 35 4.70 -6.49 -10.18
C PRO A 35 5.17 -5.04 -10.35
N SER A 36 6.44 -4.78 -10.04
CA SER A 36 7.10 -3.48 -10.24
C SER A 36 7.03 -2.97 -11.69
N THR A 37 6.96 -3.88 -12.66
CA THR A 37 6.77 -3.56 -14.08
C THR A 37 5.34 -3.14 -14.46
N SER A 38 4.36 -3.20 -13.55
CA SER A 38 2.93 -3.12 -13.87
C SER A 38 2.45 -1.86 -14.61
N PHE A 39 3.22 -0.78 -14.69
CA PHE A 39 2.84 0.42 -15.43
C PHE A 39 3.18 0.41 -16.94
N ASN A 40 4.03 -0.48 -17.45
CA ASN A 40 4.47 -0.46 -18.86
C ASN A 40 4.89 -1.88 -19.32
N PRO A 41 4.54 -2.36 -20.54
CA PRO A 41 3.75 -1.72 -21.60
C PRO A 41 2.28 -1.46 -21.24
N SER A 42 1.57 -0.71 -22.09
CA SER A 42 0.14 -0.39 -21.91
C SER A 42 -0.77 -1.60 -21.78
N SER A 43 -0.39 -2.75 -22.35
CA SER A 43 -1.09 -4.04 -22.13
C SER A 43 -0.99 -4.48 -20.67
N THR A 44 0.21 -4.46 -20.09
CA THR A 44 0.46 -4.76 -18.67
C THR A 44 -0.22 -3.74 -17.75
N PHE A 45 -0.18 -2.44 -18.08
CA PHE A 45 -0.97 -1.43 -17.37
C PHE A 45 -2.45 -1.80 -17.35
N ASN A 46 -3.02 -2.13 -18.51
CA ASN A 46 -4.42 -2.50 -18.63
C ASN A 46 -4.78 -3.84 -17.96
N THR A 47 -3.81 -4.71 -17.63
CA THR A 47 -4.04 -5.89 -16.77
C THR A 47 -4.34 -5.48 -15.33
N TYR A 48 -3.50 -4.61 -14.76
CA TYR A 48 -3.50 -4.34 -13.32
C TYR A 48 -4.25 -3.07 -12.90
N TRP A 49 -4.32 -2.08 -13.78
CA TRP A 49 -4.74 -0.72 -13.47
C TRP A 49 -5.94 -0.27 -14.29
N SER A 50 -6.72 0.62 -13.69
CA SER A 50 -7.79 1.42 -14.28
C SER A 50 -7.48 2.90 -14.09
N LEU A 51 -7.93 3.75 -15.01
CA LEU A 51 -7.77 5.20 -14.94
C LEU A 51 -8.85 5.86 -14.07
N ASN A 52 -8.54 7.02 -13.49
CA ASN A 52 -9.36 7.77 -12.54
C ASN A 52 -9.63 7.02 -11.22
N TYR A 53 -10.52 7.54 -10.36
CA TYR A 53 -11.00 6.83 -9.17
C TYR A 53 -12.06 5.78 -9.53
N PRO A 54 -12.27 4.72 -8.71
CA PRO A 54 -13.31 3.73 -8.99
C PRO A 54 -14.75 4.29 -8.98
N TRP A 55 -14.98 5.49 -8.42
CA TRP A 55 -16.25 6.22 -8.46
C TRP A 55 -16.30 7.36 -9.51
N GLY A 56 -15.26 7.55 -10.34
CA GLY A 56 -15.23 8.56 -11.40
C GLY A 56 -14.04 9.54 -11.30
N THR A 57 -14.24 10.78 -11.74
CA THR A 57 -13.16 11.76 -11.96
C THR A 57 -12.90 12.70 -10.79
N ASP A 58 -13.84 12.83 -9.86
CA ASP A 58 -13.87 13.93 -8.90
C ASP A 58 -13.75 13.42 -7.45
N HIS A 59 -13.27 14.28 -6.54
CA HIS A 59 -13.12 13.96 -5.11
C HIS A 59 -13.19 15.26 -4.28
N ASN A 60 -12.38 15.41 -3.24
CA ASN A 60 -12.45 16.44 -2.20
C ASN A 60 -11.55 17.69 -2.44
N GLY A 61 -10.84 17.76 -3.57
CA GLY A 61 -9.97 18.90 -3.92
C GLY A 61 -10.28 19.50 -5.30
N ALA A 62 -9.45 20.46 -5.72
CA ALA A 62 -9.71 21.32 -6.89
C ALA A 62 -9.28 20.71 -8.25
N ALA A 63 -8.82 19.46 -8.27
CA ALA A 63 -8.44 18.75 -9.50
C ALA A 63 -9.49 17.71 -9.93
N ARG A 64 -9.81 17.73 -11.23
CA ARG A 64 -10.59 16.68 -11.91
C ARG A 64 -9.63 15.70 -12.60
N MET A 65 -9.82 14.40 -12.37
CA MET A 65 -8.96 13.37 -12.96
C MET A 65 -9.28 13.19 -14.45
N SER A 66 -8.24 13.00 -15.26
CA SER A 66 -8.33 12.78 -16.70
C SER A 66 -7.30 11.75 -17.18
N PRO A 67 -7.68 10.81 -18.05
CA PRO A 67 -6.74 9.93 -18.76
C PRO A 67 -5.57 10.66 -19.44
N SER A 68 -5.81 11.86 -19.98
CA SER A 68 -4.77 12.68 -20.66
C SER A 68 -3.70 13.25 -19.72
N GLN A 69 -3.80 12.99 -18.42
CA GLN A 69 -2.88 13.46 -17.37
C GLN A 69 -2.20 12.29 -16.65
N VAL A 70 -2.34 11.08 -17.20
CA VAL A 70 -1.63 9.87 -16.80
C VAL A 70 -0.72 9.47 -17.97
N SER A 71 0.56 9.25 -17.68
CA SER A 71 1.51 8.71 -18.66
C SER A 71 2.41 7.66 -18.00
N THR A 72 2.88 6.71 -18.80
CA THR A 72 3.77 5.64 -18.32
C THR A 72 4.96 5.48 -19.27
N SER A 73 6.10 5.09 -18.70
CA SER A 73 7.33 4.85 -19.44
C SER A 73 8.12 3.71 -18.82
N SER A 74 9.17 3.26 -19.50
CA SER A 74 10.29 2.59 -18.82
C SER A 74 10.98 3.61 -17.91
N SER A 75 11.56 3.14 -16.79
CA SER A 75 12.53 3.90 -16.01
C SER A 75 13.71 4.32 -16.90
N SER A 76 14.13 5.59 -16.78
CA SER A 76 15.24 6.18 -17.52
C SER A 76 16.49 6.41 -16.66
N ASP A 77 16.41 6.16 -15.36
CA ASP A 77 17.35 6.60 -14.33
C ASP A 77 17.81 5.45 -13.40
N GLY A 78 17.94 4.23 -13.98
CA GLY A 78 18.55 3.07 -13.31
C GLY A 78 17.60 2.22 -12.46
N GLY A 79 16.35 2.65 -12.23
CA GLY A 79 15.32 1.77 -11.66
C GLY A 79 15.00 0.60 -12.61
N THR A 80 14.79 -0.60 -12.09
CA THR A 80 14.56 -1.84 -12.87
C THR A 80 13.12 -2.00 -13.38
N SER A 81 12.32 -0.94 -13.38
CA SER A 81 10.86 -0.99 -13.52
C SER A 81 10.30 -0.03 -14.56
N SER A 82 8.98 0.03 -14.64
CA SER A 82 8.25 1.11 -15.28
C SER A 82 8.00 2.27 -14.32
N THR A 83 7.76 3.46 -14.87
CA THR A 83 7.46 4.70 -14.13
C THR A 83 6.10 5.22 -14.54
N LEU A 84 5.25 5.50 -13.56
CA LEU A 84 4.00 6.26 -13.70
C LEU A 84 4.30 7.74 -13.49
N THR A 85 3.74 8.61 -14.34
CA THR A 85 3.77 10.06 -14.17
C THR A 85 2.35 10.62 -14.23
N LEU A 86 1.96 11.32 -13.16
CA LEU A 86 0.69 12.03 -13.02
C LEU A 86 0.96 13.54 -13.08
N THR A 87 0.32 14.23 -14.03
CA THR A 87 0.59 15.66 -14.32
C THR A 87 -0.64 16.51 -14.01
N ALA A 88 -0.57 17.35 -12.98
CA ALA A 88 -1.61 18.35 -12.74
C ALA A 88 -1.37 19.61 -13.59
N ARG A 89 -2.39 20.06 -14.31
CA ARG A 89 -2.39 21.26 -15.17
C ARG A 89 -3.52 22.21 -14.79
N ARG A 90 -3.22 23.50 -14.68
CA ARG A 90 -4.22 24.54 -14.39
C ARG A 90 -5.15 24.76 -15.59
N VAL A 91 -6.45 24.90 -15.32
CA VAL A 91 -7.51 25.11 -16.32
C VAL A 91 -8.60 26.05 -15.80
N THR A 92 -9.36 26.64 -16.73
CA THR A 92 -10.51 27.51 -16.46
C THR A 92 -11.80 26.95 -17.07
N GLY A 93 -12.96 27.42 -16.62
CA GLY A 93 -14.26 27.08 -17.23
C GLY A 93 -14.77 25.65 -16.96
N GLN A 94 -14.11 24.88 -16.10
CA GLN A 94 -14.58 23.56 -15.69
C GLN A 94 -15.85 23.65 -14.83
N LYS A 95 -16.80 22.73 -15.04
CA LYS A 95 -17.94 22.56 -14.13
C LYS A 95 -17.43 22.19 -12.72
N PRO A 96 -17.97 22.77 -11.63
CA PRO A 96 -17.63 22.35 -10.27
C PRO A 96 -17.82 20.85 -10.03
N ALA A 97 -17.07 20.31 -9.08
CA ALA A 97 -17.31 19.00 -8.49
C ALA A 97 -18.30 19.12 -7.32
N THR A 98 -18.95 18.02 -6.94
CA THR A 98 -19.77 17.95 -5.72
C THR A 98 -19.20 16.89 -4.78
N HIS A 99 -18.85 17.27 -3.55
CA HIS A 99 -18.37 16.34 -2.52
C HIS A 99 -18.80 16.82 -1.12
N GLY A 100 -19.23 15.90 -0.25
CA GLY A 100 -19.71 16.23 1.09
C GLY A 100 -20.84 17.27 1.14
N GLY A 101 -21.71 17.29 0.12
CA GLY A 101 -22.78 18.29 -0.04
C GLY A 101 -22.32 19.68 -0.50
N LYS A 102 -21.02 19.88 -0.77
CA LYS A 102 -20.43 21.18 -1.17
C LYS A 102 -20.04 21.18 -2.64
N GLN A 103 -20.18 22.34 -3.29
CA GLN A 103 -19.62 22.59 -4.61
C GLN A 103 -18.15 22.98 -4.50
N ILE A 104 -17.29 22.34 -5.29
CA ILE A 104 -15.84 22.58 -5.32
C ILE A 104 -15.44 23.08 -6.71
N PRO A 105 -14.96 24.33 -6.85
CA PRO A 105 -14.48 24.84 -8.14
C PRO A 105 -13.27 24.02 -8.64
N ILE A 106 -13.41 23.42 -9.82
CA ILE A 106 -12.31 22.72 -10.47
C ILE A 106 -11.40 23.73 -11.16
N LYS A 107 -10.13 23.74 -10.75
CA LYS A 107 -9.06 24.62 -11.21
C LYS A 107 -7.96 23.87 -11.97
N TYR A 108 -7.95 22.54 -11.87
CA TYR A 108 -6.92 21.70 -12.47
C TYR A 108 -7.54 20.47 -13.16
N LEU A 109 -6.89 20.00 -14.22
CA LEU A 109 -6.93 18.59 -14.60
C LEU A 109 -5.73 17.89 -13.97
N SER A 110 -5.87 16.61 -13.60
CA SER A 110 -4.79 15.81 -12.98
C SER A 110 -4.97 14.32 -13.29
N GLY A 111 -4.05 13.48 -12.83
CA GLY A 111 -4.09 12.03 -13.01
C GLY A 111 -4.41 11.27 -11.71
N ALA A 112 -5.16 10.18 -11.84
CA ALA A 112 -5.30 9.14 -10.82
C ALA A 112 -5.45 7.77 -11.49
N ILE A 113 -5.10 6.70 -10.76
CA ILE A 113 -5.28 5.31 -11.18
C ILE A 113 -5.71 4.46 -9.97
N HIS A 114 -6.45 3.40 -10.21
CA HIS A 114 -6.77 2.41 -9.17
C HIS A 114 -6.45 0.99 -9.63
N ALA A 115 -6.04 0.16 -8.69
CA ALA A 115 -5.80 -1.26 -8.95
C ALA A 115 -7.13 -1.96 -9.23
N LYS A 116 -7.13 -2.88 -10.20
CA LYS A 116 -8.26 -3.79 -10.48
C LYS A 116 -8.35 -4.93 -9.45
N GLN A 117 -7.24 -5.22 -8.77
CA GLN A 117 -7.17 -6.21 -7.71
C GLN A 117 -7.75 -5.67 -6.40
N HIS A 118 -8.62 -6.45 -5.76
CA HIS A 118 -9.07 -6.19 -4.39
C HIS A 118 -8.17 -6.91 -3.37
N PHE A 119 -7.89 -6.25 -2.25
CA PHE A 119 -6.95 -6.71 -1.21
C PHE A 119 -7.70 -7.14 0.07
N THR A 120 -8.18 -8.39 0.05
CA THR A 120 -8.99 -9.00 1.12
C THR A 120 -8.12 -9.75 2.12
N ILE A 121 -7.95 -9.19 3.32
CA ILE A 121 -7.28 -9.91 4.42
C ILE A 121 -8.31 -10.86 5.04
N THR A 122 -8.07 -12.15 4.85
CA THR A 122 -8.89 -13.26 5.37
C THR A 122 -8.51 -13.61 6.81
N SER A 123 -9.42 -14.27 7.53
CA SER A 123 -9.06 -15.06 8.71
C SER A 123 -8.60 -16.46 8.27
N PRO A 124 -7.64 -17.09 8.96
CA PRO A 124 -7.21 -18.45 8.64
C PRO A 124 -8.37 -19.43 8.82
N SER A 125 -8.40 -20.48 7.99
CA SER A 125 -9.46 -21.49 7.96
C SER A 125 -9.48 -22.43 9.18
N SER A 126 -8.40 -22.45 9.97
CA SER A 126 -8.33 -23.16 11.25
C SER A 126 -7.77 -22.27 12.37
N PRO A 127 -8.37 -22.27 13.58
CA PRO A 127 -7.82 -21.59 14.75
C PRO A 127 -6.54 -22.26 15.29
N SER A 128 -6.12 -23.42 14.75
CA SER A 128 -4.87 -24.08 15.13
C SER A 128 -3.62 -23.54 14.41
N SER A 129 -3.76 -22.70 13.36
CA SER A 129 -2.61 -22.04 12.76
C SER A 129 -2.30 -20.72 13.47
N SER A 130 -1.30 -20.75 14.37
CA SER A 130 -0.68 -19.57 14.96
C SER A 130 0.35 -18.89 14.04
N SER A 131 0.57 -19.43 12.84
CA SER A 131 1.73 -19.09 11.97
C SER A 131 1.36 -18.55 10.59
N SER A 132 0.10 -18.65 10.16
CA SER A 132 -0.37 -18.11 8.87
C SER A 132 -0.42 -16.57 8.90
N VAL A 133 0.68 -15.93 8.47
CA VAL A 133 0.73 -14.47 8.27
C VAL A 133 -0.20 -14.10 7.12
N SER A 134 -1.35 -13.50 7.42
CA SER A 134 -2.29 -12.98 6.42
C SER A 134 -2.12 -11.48 6.24
N GLY A 135 -1.89 -11.03 5.00
CA GLY A 135 -1.78 -9.60 4.68
C GLY A 135 -1.03 -9.27 3.40
N TYR A 136 -0.62 -8.00 3.27
CA TYR A 136 -0.04 -7.43 2.06
C TYR A 136 1.10 -6.46 2.37
N ASP A 137 2.17 -6.49 1.58
CA ASP A 137 3.20 -5.44 1.55
C ASP A 137 3.01 -4.58 0.30
N PHE A 138 2.72 -3.30 0.50
CA PHE A 138 2.66 -2.28 -0.55
C PHE A 138 3.98 -1.49 -0.53
N SER A 139 4.87 -1.72 -1.49
CA SER A 139 6.20 -1.10 -1.58
C SER A 139 6.32 -0.30 -2.87
N ALA A 140 6.70 0.98 -2.81
CA ALA A 140 6.97 1.80 -4.00
C ALA A 140 7.97 2.92 -3.74
N GLU A 141 8.54 3.47 -4.81
CA GLU A 141 9.39 4.66 -4.79
C GLU A 141 8.64 5.86 -5.37
N PHE A 142 8.76 7.00 -4.68
CA PHE A 142 7.98 8.21 -4.94
C PHE A 142 8.87 9.43 -5.08
N ARG A 143 8.61 10.19 -6.15
CA ARG A 143 9.12 11.54 -6.39
C ARG A 143 7.93 12.48 -6.44
N ALA A 144 7.76 13.29 -5.40
CA ALA A 144 6.50 13.95 -5.09
C ALA A 144 6.62 15.47 -4.90
N PRO A 145 5.67 16.26 -5.42
CA PRO A 145 5.67 17.71 -5.30
C PRO A 145 5.36 18.13 -3.85
N VAL A 146 6.09 19.14 -3.38
CA VAL A 146 5.99 19.67 -2.00
C VAL A 146 5.48 21.12 -1.92
N ALA A 147 5.12 21.72 -3.04
CA ALA A 147 4.64 23.11 -3.11
C ALA A 147 3.24 23.26 -2.52
N LYS A 148 2.92 24.44 -1.97
CA LYS A 148 1.59 24.70 -1.38
C LYS A 148 0.47 24.37 -2.37
N GLY A 149 -0.55 23.66 -1.89
CA GLY A 149 -1.71 23.24 -2.70
C GLY A 149 -1.46 22.07 -3.66
N THR A 150 -0.34 21.35 -3.55
CA THR A 150 -0.15 20.04 -4.20
C THR A 150 -0.50 18.91 -3.23
N TRP A 151 -1.34 17.97 -3.65
CA TRP A 151 -1.85 16.89 -2.80
C TRP A 151 -1.72 15.49 -3.46
N PRO A 152 -0.50 15.02 -3.76
CA PRO A 152 -0.27 13.62 -4.15
C PRO A 152 -0.59 12.67 -2.99
N ALA A 153 -1.07 11.47 -3.30
CA ALA A 153 -1.10 10.38 -2.34
C ALA A 153 -0.98 8.97 -2.95
N PHE A 154 -0.28 8.09 -2.24
CA PHE A 154 -0.50 6.64 -2.26
C PHE A 154 -1.31 6.33 -1.01
N TRP A 155 -2.60 6.13 -1.16
CA TRP A 155 -3.52 5.95 -0.04
C TRP A 155 -4.24 4.64 -0.19
N LEU A 156 -5.36 4.49 0.49
CA LEU A 156 -5.91 3.18 0.71
C LEU A 156 -7.39 3.43 1.10
N THR A 157 -8.41 2.85 0.42
CA THR A 157 -9.84 2.88 0.85
C THR A 157 -10.57 1.52 0.82
N ALA A 158 -11.78 1.44 1.37
CA ALA A 158 -12.62 0.23 1.33
C ALA A 158 -13.40 0.03 0.01
N VAL A 159 -13.62 -1.23 -0.38
CA VAL A 159 -14.36 -1.58 -1.61
C VAL A 159 -15.85 -1.17 -1.55
N ASN A 160 -16.45 -1.21 -0.36
CA ASN A 160 -17.85 -0.87 -0.13
C ASN A 160 -17.96 0.13 1.03
N GLY A 161 -18.38 1.36 0.73
CA GLY A 161 -18.52 2.42 1.73
C GLY A 161 -17.19 3.10 2.12
N TRP A 162 -17.30 4.10 2.99
CA TRP A 162 -16.17 4.86 3.52
C TRP A 162 -16.52 5.46 4.90
N PRO A 163 -15.59 5.49 5.88
CA PRO A 163 -14.29 4.80 5.91
C PRO A 163 -14.43 3.26 6.05
N PRO A 164 -13.37 2.44 6.22
CA PRO A 164 -11.98 2.78 6.57
C PRO A 164 -11.08 3.28 5.42
N GLU A 165 -9.97 3.93 5.80
CA GLU A 165 -8.95 4.49 4.90
C GLU A 165 -7.52 4.34 5.50
N ILE A 166 -6.47 4.24 4.68
CA ILE A 166 -5.06 4.49 5.07
C ILE A 166 -4.47 5.52 4.11
N ASP A 167 -3.75 6.52 4.59
CA ASP A 167 -2.78 7.24 3.77
C ASP A 167 -1.40 6.61 3.96
N MET A 168 -0.91 5.85 2.98
CA MET A 168 0.42 5.22 3.03
C MET A 168 1.54 6.18 2.68
N ALA A 169 1.22 7.23 1.91
CA ALA A 169 2.05 8.39 1.68
C ALA A 169 1.13 9.49 1.15
N GLU A 170 1.01 10.61 1.84
CA GLU A 170 0.18 11.74 1.42
C GLU A 170 0.91 13.05 1.70
N TRP A 171 1.18 13.87 0.67
CA TRP A 171 1.91 15.12 0.85
C TRP A 171 0.95 16.30 0.84
N LYS A 172 1.09 17.19 1.82
CA LYS A 172 0.16 18.32 2.04
C LYS A 172 0.80 19.67 1.71
N GLY A 173 1.51 19.76 0.58
CA GLY A 173 2.12 20.99 0.06
C GLY A 173 2.99 21.80 1.04
N SER A 174 3.66 21.12 1.98
CA SER A 174 4.28 21.74 3.17
C SER A 174 5.67 21.20 3.51
N GLY A 175 6.35 20.57 2.54
CA GLY A 175 7.63 19.86 2.79
C GLY A 175 7.49 18.61 3.67
N LYS A 176 6.27 18.09 3.84
CA LYS A 176 5.96 16.91 4.66
C LYS A 176 5.24 15.83 3.86
N ILE A 177 5.44 14.61 4.33
CA ILE A 177 4.70 13.40 3.97
C ILE A 177 3.95 12.93 5.24
N SER A 178 2.69 12.55 5.06
CA SER A 178 1.73 12.16 6.08
C SER A 178 1.44 10.66 5.95
N PHE A 179 1.44 9.96 7.08
CA PHE A 179 1.07 8.54 7.19
C PHE A 179 -0.13 8.42 8.12
N ASN A 180 -1.32 8.10 7.58
CA ASN A 180 -2.59 8.25 8.31
C ASN A 180 -3.48 7.01 8.22
N THR A 181 -4.47 6.93 9.10
CA THR A 181 -5.59 5.97 9.02
C THR A 181 -6.88 6.61 9.51
N PHE A 182 -7.97 6.40 8.76
CA PHE A 182 -9.32 6.78 9.16
C PHE A 182 -10.07 5.52 9.56
N ASN A 183 -10.34 5.36 10.85
CA ASN A 183 -11.19 4.27 11.35
C ASN A 183 -12.67 4.64 11.26
N THR A 184 -12.98 5.93 11.45
CA THR A 184 -14.30 6.53 11.25
C THR A 184 -14.11 7.94 10.66
N SER A 185 -15.19 8.59 10.24
CA SER A 185 -15.15 9.95 9.68
C SER A 185 -14.72 11.04 10.68
N SER A 186 -14.53 10.70 11.95
CA SER A 186 -13.99 11.56 13.01
C SER A 186 -12.76 11.00 13.72
N GLN A 187 -12.47 9.69 13.60
CA GLN A 187 -11.31 9.05 14.24
C GLN A 187 -10.19 8.83 13.23
N VAL A 188 -9.29 9.82 13.18
CA VAL A 188 -8.07 9.80 12.35
C VAL A 188 -6.84 9.62 13.25
N MET A 189 -5.95 8.71 12.90
CA MET A 189 -4.56 8.74 13.35
C MET A 189 -3.69 9.24 12.21
N ALA A 190 -2.70 10.08 12.51
CA ALA A 190 -1.87 10.74 11.51
C ALA A 190 -0.44 10.93 12.02
N ARG A 191 0.54 10.73 11.14
CA ARG A 191 1.96 10.96 11.43
C ARG A 191 2.62 11.70 10.28
N ASP A 192 2.75 13.00 10.46
CA ASP A 192 3.64 13.85 9.68
C ASP A 192 5.12 13.49 9.92
N VAL A 193 5.91 13.42 8.85
CA VAL A 193 7.38 13.56 8.89
C VAL A 193 7.87 14.50 7.77
N ALA A 194 9.07 15.05 7.92
CA ALA A 194 9.68 15.91 6.91
C ALA A 194 10.08 15.08 5.67
N TYR A 195 9.53 15.41 4.50
CA TYR A 195 9.92 14.83 3.22
C TYR A 195 11.15 15.58 2.71
N ARG A 196 12.33 15.11 3.11
CA ARG A 196 13.62 15.77 2.89
C ARG A 196 14.14 15.58 1.45
N SER A 197 13.44 16.19 0.50
CA SER A 197 13.83 16.22 -0.91
C SER A 197 14.07 17.65 -1.39
N GLU A 198 15.06 17.86 -2.25
CA GLU A 198 15.34 19.14 -2.91
C GLU A 198 14.25 19.45 -3.94
N ASN A 199 13.29 20.29 -3.53
CA ASN A 199 12.10 20.68 -4.30
C ASN A 199 11.19 19.50 -4.72
N GLY A 200 11.34 18.31 -4.12
CA GLY A 200 10.57 17.12 -4.48
C GLY A 200 11.16 16.29 -5.62
N ASN A 201 12.45 16.47 -5.97
CA ASN A 201 13.12 15.78 -7.07
C ASN A 201 13.79 14.45 -6.69
N ASP A 202 13.74 14.02 -5.43
CA ASP A 202 14.39 12.80 -4.95
C ASP A 202 13.41 11.63 -4.86
N TRP A 203 13.92 10.43 -5.13
CA TRP A 203 13.16 9.18 -4.96
C TRP A 203 13.26 8.71 -3.52
N HIS A 204 12.13 8.72 -2.81
CA HIS A 204 12.01 8.12 -1.48
C HIS A 204 11.23 6.81 -1.54
N LYS A 205 11.67 5.79 -0.80
CA LYS A 205 10.99 4.49 -0.74
C LYS A 205 9.99 4.46 0.40
N VAL A 206 8.74 4.16 0.08
CA VAL A 206 7.69 3.87 1.06
C VAL A 206 7.34 2.39 1.03
N LEU A 207 7.23 1.79 2.21
CA LEU A 207 6.65 0.46 2.41
C LEU A 207 5.54 0.56 3.45
N CYS A 208 4.39 -0.03 3.14
CA CYS A 208 3.29 -0.23 4.06
C CYS A 208 3.02 -1.73 4.18
N GLU A 209 3.31 -2.30 5.35
CA GLU A 209 2.96 -3.68 5.67
C GLU A 209 1.58 -3.70 6.33
N VAL A 210 0.55 -4.14 5.62
CA VAL A 210 -0.78 -4.36 6.16
C VAL A 210 -0.90 -5.83 6.56
N ARG A 211 -1.36 -6.14 7.78
CA ARG A 211 -1.47 -7.50 8.32
C ARG A 211 -2.75 -7.68 9.12
N ARG A 212 -3.26 -8.90 9.21
CA ARG A 212 -4.20 -9.27 10.27
C ARG A 212 -3.51 -9.07 11.63
N ASP A 213 -4.12 -8.34 12.53
CA ASP A 213 -3.60 -8.18 13.89
C ASP A 213 -3.65 -9.54 14.63
N GLY A 214 -2.66 -9.83 15.48
CA GLY A 214 -2.70 -11.01 16.36
C GLY A 214 -3.62 -10.80 17.58
N ARG A 215 -3.86 -9.54 17.95
CA ARG A 215 -4.68 -9.13 19.10
C ARG A 215 -6.18 -9.31 18.81
N ASN A 216 -7.00 -9.30 19.86
CA ASN A 216 -8.47 -9.33 19.78
C ASN A 216 -9.09 -10.51 18.96
N GLY A 217 -8.33 -11.59 18.75
CA GLY A 217 -8.72 -12.73 17.91
C GLY A 217 -8.54 -12.50 16.41
N GLY A 218 -7.81 -11.45 16.01
CA GLY A 218 -7.58 -11.05 14.62
C GLY A 218 -8.82 -10.52 13.91
N LYS A 219 -9.54 -9.64 14.62
CA LYS A 219 -10.62 -8.80 14.06
C LYS A 219 -10.07 -7.52 13.43
N ASP A 220 -8.96 -7.02 13.98
CA ASP A 220 -8.31 -5.79 13.58
C ASP A 220 -7.22 -6.05 12.51
N VAL A 221 -6.78 -4.99 11.84
CA VAL A 221 -5.78 -5.04 10.76
C VAL A 221 -4.64 -4.10 11.08
N GLU A 222 -3.49 -4.60 11.53
CA GLU A 222 -2.30 -3.76 11.78
C GLU A 222 -1.68 -3.24 10.48
N VAL A 223 -1.15 -2.03 10.52
CA VAL A 223 -0.49 -1.32 9.41
C VAL A 223 0.84 -0.77 9.92
N ARG A 224 1.97 -1.20 9.34
CA ARG A 224 3.31 -0.69 9.69
C ARG A 224 3.86 0.12 8.52
N PHE A 225 4.08 1.41 8.71
CA PHE A 225 4.58 2.32 7.67
C PHE A 225 6.07 2.55 7.81
N TRP A 226 6.77 2.51 6.67
CA TRP A 226 8.20 2.69 6.59
C TRP A 226 8.55 3.71 5.51
N MET A 227 9.56 4.54 5.79
CA MET A 227 10.17 5.46 4.84
C MET A 227 11.68 5.22 4.81
N ASP A 228 12.25 5.04 3.62
CA ASP A 228 13.68 4.82 3.38
C ASP A 228 14.28 3.73 4.28
N GLY A 229 13.54 2.62 4.43
CA GLY A 229 13.92 1.45 5.23
C GLY A 229 13.72 1.60 6.75
N LYS A 230 13.10 2.67 7.24
CA LYS A 230 12.90 2.95 8.68
C LYS A 230 11.42 3.00 9.04
N LEU A 231 11.02 2.30 10.11
CA LEU A 231 9.65 2.32 10.63
C LEU A 231 9.31 3.75 11.12
N VAL A 232 8.20 4.28 10.65
CA VAL A 232 7.69 5.62 10.98
C VAL A 232 6.64 5.55 12.09
N VAL A 233 5.67 4.63 11.97
CA VAL A 233 4.53 4.46 12.89
C VAL A 233 3.78 3.14 12.59
N THR A 234 2.92 2.71 13.53
CA THR A 234 1.98 1.58 13.38
C THR A 234 0.53 2.06 13.58
N GLN A 235 -0.41 1.70 12.68
CA GLN A 235 -1.84 2.06 12.69
C GLN A 235 -2.74 0.93 12.07
N TRP A 236 -3.93 1.19 11.45
CA TRP A 236 -4.91 0.16 10.96
C TRP A 236 -5.81 0.54 9.67
N GLY A 237 -5.96 -0.23 8.53
CA GLY A 237 -6.86 0.08 7.29
C GLY A 237 -6.80 -0.75 5.91
N ARG A 238 -7.29 -0.29 4.68
CA ARG A 238 -7.42 -0.93 3.26
C ARG A 238 -7.40 0.08 2.01
N GLY A 239 -7.34 -0.22 0.63
CA GLY A 239 -6.51 0.37 -0.59
C GLY A 239 -6.85 1.26 -1.93
N ILE A 240 -6.00 2.26 -2.46
CA ILE A 240 -6.06 3.27 -3.67
C ILE A 240 -4.72 4.09 -4.12
N ILE A 241 -4.58 4.81 -5.29
CA ILE A 241 -3.54 5.88 -5.62
C ILE A 241 -4.11 7.18 -6.31
N ASN A 242 -3.57 8.41 -6.11
CA ASN A 242 -3.91 9.64 -6.91
C ASN A 242 -2.90 10.85 -6.86
N LEU A 243 -3.12 11.89 -7.70
CA LEU A 243 -2.64 13.27 -7.51
C LEU A 243 -3.82 14.27 -7.41
N GLN A 244 -4.16 14.69 -6.19
CA GLN A 244 -5.14 15.75 -5.91
C GLN A 244 -4.45 17.14 -5.81
N MET A 245 -5.21 18.22 -5.83
CA MET A 245 -4.73 19.60 -5.63
C MET A 245 -5.63 20.39 -4.66
N GLU A 246 -5.04 21.34 -3.94
CA GLU A 246 -5.64 22.14 -2.87
C GLU A 246 -6.28 21.28 -1.76
N GLY A 247 -7.47 21.61 -1.25
CA GLY A 247 -8.13 20.84 -0.19
C GLY A 247 -7.34 20.84 1.13
N SER A 248 -6.94 19.68 1.64
CA SER A 248 -6.15 19.57 2.88
C SER A 248 -4.76 20.21 2.77
N SER A 249 -4.20 20.27 1.55
CA SER A 249 -2.93 20.94 1.24
C SER A 249 -3.04 22.48 1.14
N GLY A 250 -4.25 23.02 1.33
CA GLY A 250 -4.55 24.45 1.36
C GLY A 250 -4.57 25.14 -0.01
N SER A 251 -4.88 26.44 0.00
CA SER A 251 -5.02 27.27 -1.21
C SER A 251 -4.21 28.57 -1.11
N PRO A 252 -3.83 29.21 -2.23
CA PRO A 252 -3.90 28.70 -3.60
C PRO A 252 -2.87 27.58 -3.86
N GLY A 253 -3.12 26.75 -4.87
CA GLY A 253 -2.13 25.84 -5.44
C GLY A 253 -1.23 26.48 -6.51
N PRO A 254 -0.26 25.73 -7.06
CA PRO A 254 0.73 26.26 -8.02
C PRO A 254 0.11 26.65 -9.37
N GLU A 255 0.82 27.48 -10.13
CA GLU A 255 0.35 27.97 -11.45
C GLU A 255 0.98 27.19 -12.62
N VAL A 256 1.91 26.28 -12.34
CA VAL A 256 2.70 25.49 -13.31
C VAL A 256 2.34 24.00 -13.28
N ASP A 257 2.67 23.29 -14.36
CA ASP A 257 2.60 21.82 -14.43
C ASP A 257 3.28 21.18 -13.22
N THR A 258 2.55 20.34 -12.50
CA THR A 258 3.02 19.69 -11.28
C THR A 258 3.05 18.17 -11.48
N LEU A 259 4.21 17.55 -11.28
CA LEU A 259 4.45 16.12 -11.54
C LEU A 259 4.54 15.32 -10.24
N TYR A 260 3.72 14.28 -10.10
CA TYR A 260 3.90 13.21 -9.10
C TYR A 260 4.26 11.92 -9.84
N GLN A 261 5.35 11.26 -9.41
CA GLN A 261 5.87 10.07 -10.09
C GLN A 261 6.06 8.91 -9.14
N VAL A 262 5.77 7.71 -9.65
CA VAL A 262 5.81 6.45 -8.92
C VAL A 262 6.55 5.41 -9.76
N ARG A 263 7.52 4.70 -9.15
CA ARG A 263 8.20 3.56 -9.76
C ARG A 263 8.39 2.43 -8.74
N ASN A 264 8.90 1.28 -9.17
CA ASN A 264 9.17 0.13 -8.30
C ASN A 264 7.97 -0.30 -7.41
N LEU A 265 6.72 -0.10 -7.88
CA LEU A 265 5.51 -0.43 -7.13
C LEU A 265 5.22 -1.93 -7.17
N GLU A 266 5.45 -2.61 -6.04
CA GLU A 266 5.11 -4.00 -5.83
C GLU A 266 4.04 -4.17 -4.76
N VAL A 267 3.16 -5.15 -4.97
CA VAL A 267 2.29 -5.68 -3.90
C VAL A 267 2.47 -7.18 -3.76
N TRP A 268 2.90 -7.60 -2.59
CA TRP A 268 3.08 -9.00 -2.21
C TRP A 268 1.99 -9.42 -1.22
N GLY A 269 1.25 -10.48 -1.52
CA GLY A 269 0.32 -11.13 -0.60
C GLY A 269 0.98 -12.25 0.19
N TYR A 270 0.56 -12.38 1.44
CA TYR A 270 0.95 -13.43 2.38
C TYR A 270 -0.30 -14.20 2.81
N GLY A 271 -0.23 -15.53 2.78
CA GLY A 271 -1.31 -16.43 3.17
C GLY A 271 -0.99 -17.88 2.85
N ASP A 272 -2.04 -18.72 2.91
CA ASP A 272 -2.08 -20.10 2.44
C ASP A 272 -3.16 -20.22 1.35
#